data_AF-A0AAV2VHP4-F1
#
_entry.id   AF-A0AAV2VHP4-F1
#
_cell.length_a   1.000
_cell.length_b   1.000
_cell.length_c   1.000
_cell.angle_alpha   90.00
_cell.angle_beta   90.00
_cell.angle_gamma   90.00
#
_symmetry.space_group_name_H-M   'P 1'
#
loop_
_entity.id
_entity.type
_entity.pdbx_description
1 polymer ?
#
loop_
_entity_poly.entity_id
_entity_poly.type
_entity_poly.pdbx_seq_one_letter_code
_entity_poly.pdbx_strand_id
1 'polypeptide(L)'
;MQTPSLKEISSELSTYGASSASFGNFTVKIDYLEDGSLFDPRESCNNSVFAFEHRRYVLGDRSGTERLHETLSECLDSHAITLHHEHCNESQVFQISKMMELLPRDLEHQLITVPVYLYDHGGITISAAPHSCGWDSGCLGWAFTTPEMLAEMGHSFADFSNEQDREQVKAWILAEIETYDHYLTGQVFEFSICNDNGDYLSSSMGYLGDHNESGLFSELHESLSNLIETEHRKLTQQRASHIHKIKALIKNRVPLLRRCASVQTNPFDIA
;
A
#
# COMPACT_ATOMS: atom_id res chain seq x y z
N MET A 1 -21.73 2.52 -23.30
CA MET A 1 -21.50 2.20 -21.89
C MET A 1 -21.28 3.48 -21.12
N GLN A 2 -21.91 3.56 -19.96
CA GLN A 2 -21.62 4.60 -19.00
C GLN A 2 -20.44 4.10 -18.16
N THR A 3 -19.52 4.99 -17.82
CA THR A 3 -18.43 4.68 -16.90
C THR A 3 -19.03 4.34 -15.53
N PRO A 4 -18.70 3.18 -14.93
CA PRO A 4 -19.16 2.84 -13.59
C PRO A 4 -18.53 3.80 -12.58
N SER A 5 -19.31 4.22 -11.60
CA SER A 5 -18.82 5.01 -10.47
C SER A 5 -17.97 4.17 -9.53
N LEU A 6 -17.12 4.83 -8.73
CA LEU A 6 -16.35 4.18 -7.66
C LEU A 6 -17.22 3.30 -6.74
N LYS A 7 -18.41 3.77 -6.39
CA LYS A 7 -19.35 3.02 -5.52
C LYS A 7 -19.90 1.77 -6.20
N GLU A 8 -20.10 1.81 -7.51
CA GLU A 8 -20.52 0.63 -8.26
C GLU A 8 -19.39 -0.39 -8.31
N ILE A 9 -18.15 0.05 -8.57
CA ILE A 9 -16.97 -0.82 -8.56
C ILE A 9 -16.78 -1.48 -7.20
N SER A 10 -16.78 -0.71 -6.10
CA SER A 10 -16.58 -1.26 -4.75
C SER A 10 -17.75 -2.09 -4.23
N SER A 11 -18.92 -2.04 -4.90
CA SER A 11 -20.06 -2.92 -4.58
C SER A 11 -20.01 -4.27 -5.29
N GLU A 12 -19.30 -4.35 -6.42
CA GLU A 12 -19.18 -5.56 -7.24
C GLU A 12 -17.90 -6.36 -6.94
N LEU A 13 -16.91 -5.71 -6.31
CA LEU A 13 -15.64 -6.30 -5.91
C LEU A 13 -15.54 -6.38 -4.38
N SER A 14 -14.77 -7.34 -3.88
CA SER A 14 -14.50 -7.43 -2.45
C SER A 14 -13.70 -6.21 -1.99
N THR A 15 -13.90 -5.74 -0.76
CA THR A 15 -13.03 -4.71 -0.14
C THR A 15 -11.80 -5.34 0.53
N TYR A 16 -11.85 -6.64 0.79
CA TYR A 16 -10.77 -7.43 1.35
C TYR A 16 -10.60 -8.72 0.55
N GLY A 17 -9.43 -8.93 -0.06
CA GLY A 17 -9.12 -10.16 -0.78
C GLY A 17 -9.40 -10.12 -2.28
N ALA A 18 -9.16 -11.27 -2.92
CA ALA A 18 -9.30 -11.46 -4.36
C ALA A 18 -10.77 -11.45 -4.80
N SER A 19 -11.06 -10.86 -5.96
CA SER A 19 -12.40 -10.80 -6.55
C SER A 19 -12.35 -10.46 -8.04
N SER A 20 -13.46 -10.67 -8.75
CA SER A 20 -13.54 -10.32 -10.17
C SER A 20 -14.94 -9.86 -10.55
N ALA A 21 -15.03 -8.87 -11.44
CA ALA A 21 -16.29 -8.36 -11.96
C ALA A 21 -16.14 -7.91 -13.42
N SER A 22 -17.24 -7.92 -14.17
CA SER A 22 -17.26 -7.49 -15.56
C SER A 22 -18.02 -6.19 -15.72
N PHE A 23 -17.40 -5.22 -16.39
CA PHE A 23 -17.96 -3.91 -16.71
C PHE A 23 -18.03 -3.75 -18.23
N GLY A 24 -19.08 -4.32 -18.81
CA GLY A 24 -19.23 -4.35 -20.26
C GLY A 24 -18.29 -5.33 -20.93
N ASN A 25 -17.45 -4.85 -21.85
CA ASN A 25 -16.45 -5.67 -22.56
C ASN A 25 -15.10 -5.75 -21.82
N PHE A 26 -15.08 -5.35 -20.55
CA PHE A 26 -13.92 -5.33 -19.68
C PHE A 26 -14.16 -6.25 -18.50
N THR A 27 -13.19 -7.10 -18.19
CA THR A 27 -13.17 -7.90 -16.96
C THR A 27 -12.08 -7.37 -16.06
N VAL A 28 -12.46 -7.00 -14.83
CA VAL A 28 -11.57 -6.57 -13.77
C VAL A 28 -11.34 -7.74 -12.84
N LYS A 29 -10.09 -7.94 -12.44
CA LYS A 29 -9.69 -8.88 -11.39
C LYS A 29 -8.84 -8.17 -10.36
N ILE A 30 -9.07 -8.48 -9.09
CA ILE A 30 -8.20 -8.17 -7.97
C ILE A 30 -7.70 -9.51 -7.45
N ASP A 31 -6.39 -9.65 -7.32
CA ASP A 31 -5.75 -10.87 -6.87
C ASP A 31 -4.70 -10.55 -5.79
N TYR A 32 -4.34 -11.57 -4.99
CA TYR A 32 -3.20 -11.47 -4.09
C TYR A 32 -1.92 -11.47 -4.92
N LEU A 33 -1.02 -10.55 -4.60
CA LEU A 33 0.26 -10.47 -5.28
C LEU A 33 1.18 -11.59 -4.77
N GLU A 34 1.73 -12.39 -5.69
CA GLU A 34 2.62 -13.51 -5.32
C GLU A 34 3.98 -13.03 -4.81
N ASP A 35 4.55 -13.75 -3.83
CA ASP A 35 5.85 -13.49 -3.22
C ASP A 35 7.01 -13.78 -4.21
N GLY A 36 7.24 -12.86 -5.15
CA GLY A 36 8.31 -12.99 -6.16
C GLY A 36 9.35 -11.89 -6.13
N SER A 37 8.96 -10.67 -5.76
CA SER A 37 9.83 -9.49 -5.61
C SER A 37 8.95 -8.31 -5.21
N LEU A 38 8.69 -8.15 -3.91
CA LEU A 38 7.95 -7.00 -3.39
C LEU A 38 8.90 -5.92 -2.90
N PHE A 39 8.45 -4.68 -3.05
CA PHE A 39 9.02 -3.54 -2.35
C PHE A 39 8.59 -3.65 -0.89
N ASP A 40 9.55 -3.87 0.01
CA ASP A 40 9.29 -3.80 1.45
C ASP A 40 8.87 -2.36 1.78
N PRO A 41 7.67 -2.12 2.37
CA PRO A 41 7.23 -0.76 2.70
C PRO A 41 8.20 -0.04 3.65
N ARG A 42 9.06 -0.77 4.38
CA ARG A 42 10.12 -0.18 5.21
C ARG A 42 11.30 0.38 4.41
N GLU A 43 11.47 -0.02 3.14
CA GLU A 43 12.43 0.60 2.21
C GLU A 43 11.89 1.90 1.57
N SER A 44 10.68 2.32 1.94
CA SER A 44 10.08 3.58 1.53
C SER A 44 10.48 4.77 2.40
N CYS A 45 9.94 5.93 2.03
CA CYS A 45 9.89 7.11 2.88
C CYS A 45 8.96 6.85 4.07
N ASN A 46 9.54 6.63 5.26
CA ASN A 46 8.82 6.42 6.53
C ASN A 46 9.13 7.54 7.54
N ASN A 47 8.12 7.99 8.28
CA ASN A 47 8.19 8.98 9.36
C ASN A 47 8.78 8.42 10.65
N SER A 48 8.88 7.10 10.78
CA SER A 48 9.41 6.44 11.96
C SER A 48 10.44 5.38 11.64
N VAL A 49 11.19 5.01 12.66
CA VAL A 49 12.21 3.97 12.61
C VAL A 49 11.81 2.78 13.44
N PHE A 50 11.88 1.59 12.83
CA PHE A 50 11.56 0.33 13.48
C PHE A 50 12.82 -0.28 14.10
N ALA A 51 12.94 -0.12 15.42
CA ALA A 51 14.04 -0.63 16.25
C ALA A 51 13.68 -2.01 16.81
N PHE A 52 13.78 -3.05 15.97
CA PHE A 52 13.41 -4.43 16.31
C PHE A 52 14.65 -5.34 16.31
N GLU A 53 14.71 -6.27 17.26
CA GLU A 53 15.66 -7.39 17.20
C GLU A 53 14.93 -8.72 17.24
N HIS A 54 15.13 -9.55 16.21
CA HIS A 54 14.62 -10.91 16.22
C HIS A 54 15.65 -11.89 15.64
N ARG A 55 15.80 -13.06 16.28
CA ARG A 55 16.82 -14.05 15.88
C ARG A 55 16.49 -14.79 14.58
N ARG A 56 15.21 -14.85 14.21
CA ARG A 56 14.72 -15.61 13.03
C ARG A 56 14.30 -14.71 11.87
N TYR A 57 14.00 -13.45 12.14
CA TYR A 57 13.39 -12.54 11.17
C TYR A 57 14.19 -11.25 11.12
N VAL A 58 14.23 -10.64 9.94
CA VAL A 58 14.76 -9.30 9.72
C VAL A 58 13.55 -8.40 9.52
N LEU A 59 13.04 -7.82 10.61
CA LEU A 59 11.80 -7.01 10.62
C LEU A 59 12.04 -5.52 10.91
N GLY A 60 13.19 -5.20 11.50
CA GLY A 60 13.54 -3.82 11.86
C GLY A 60 14.28 -3.11 10.74
N ASP A 61 14.24 -1.78 10.78
CA ASP A 61 15.03 -0.97 9.87
C ASP A 61 16.52 -1.18 10.14
N ARG A 62 17.34 -0.96 9.10
CA ARG A 62 18.79 -1.02 9.22
C ARG A 62 19.28 -0.03 10.30
N SER A 63 20.05 -0.54 11.25
CA SER A 63 20.54 0.21 12.43
C SER A 63 19.42 0.85 13.26
N GLY A 64 18.17 0.38 13.18
CA GLY A 64 17.06 0.94 13.95
C GLY A 64 17.29 0.88 15.46
N THR A 65 17.71 -0.28 15.97
CA THR A 65 18.01 -0.50 17.39
C THR A 65 19.19 0.33 17.88
N GLU A 66 20.26 0.40 17.10
CA GLU A 66 21.45 1.22 17.40
C GLU A 66 21.07 2.71 17.48
N ARG A 67 20.31 3.22 16.50
CA ARG A 67 19.85 4.61 16.51
C ARG A 67 18.95 4.91 17.72
N LEU A 68 18.00 4.02 18.05
CA LEU A 68 17.15 4.24 19.22
C LEU A 68 17.98 4.29 20.50
N HIS A 69 18.94 3.38 20.64
CA HIS A 69 19.84 3.37 21.79
C HIS A 69 20.63 4.69 21.89
N GLU A 70 21.25 5.15 20.79
CA GLU A 70 21.98 6.42 20.74
C GLU A 70 21.08 7.61 21.11
N THR A 71 19.90 7.72 20.51
CA THR A 71 18.92 8.79 20.81
C THR A 71 18.55 8.80 22.30
N LEU A 72 18.25 7.63 22.87
CA LEU A 72 17.91 7.53 24.29
C LEU A 72 19.08 7.89 25.20
N SER A 73 20.30 7.49 24.84
CA SER A 73 21.51 7.84 25.58
C SER A 73 21.71 9.36 25.61
N GLU A 74 21.62 10.03 24.45
CA GLU A 74 21.75 11.48 24.35
C GLU A 74 20.67 12.22 25.17
N CYS A 75 19.44 11.72 25.13
CA CYS A 75 18.37 12.28 25.94
C CYS A 75 18.63 12.11 27.44
N LEU A 76 19.04 10.93 27.91
CA LEU A 76 19.32 10.68 29.33
C LEU A 76 20.49 11.51 29.84
N ASP A 77 21.56 11.64 29.04
CA ASP A 77 22.72 12.48 29.34
C ASP A 77 22.32 13.95 29.48
N SER A 78 21.43 14.45 28.62
CA SER A 78 20.89 15.81 28.66
C SER A 78 20.09 16.10 29.94
N HIS A 79 19.54 15.06 30.58
CA HIS A 79 18.83 15.14 31.87
C HIS A 79 19.72 14.79 33.07
N ALA A 80 21.03 14.62 32.87
CA ALA A 80 22.00 14.20 33.88
C ALA A 80 21.63 12.86 34.56
N ILE A 81 20.96 11.95 33.84
CA ILE A 81 20.63 10.60 34.30
C ILE A 81 21.74 9.65 33.86
N THR A 82 22.60 9.26 34.80
CA THR A 82 23.67 8.30 34.51
C THR A 82 23.16 6.87 34.63
N LEU A 83 23.22 6.12 33.54
CA LEU A 83 23.12 4.66 33.58
C LEU A 83 24.45 4.10 34.10
N HIS A 84 24.43 3.49 35.28
CA HIS A 84 25.54 2.65 35.69
C HIS A 84 25.54 1.39 34.82
N HIS A 85 26.30 1.40 33.74
CA HIS A 85 26.60 0.20 32.97
C HIS A 85 27.43 -0.75 33.85
N GLU A 86 26.77 -1.60 34.62
CA GLU A 86 27.39 -2.87 34.97
C GLU A 86 27.70 -3.56 33.64
N HIS A 87 28.98 -3.90 33.40
CA HIS A 87 29.47 -4.49 32.16
C HIS A 87 28.73 -5.81 31.85
N CYS A 88 27.55 -5.70 31.25
CA CYS A 88 26.67 -6.82 30.98
C CYS A 88 26.58 -7.01 29.47
N ASN A 89 26.80 -8.24 29.01
CA ASN A 89 26.61 -8.67 27.62
C ASN A 89 25.12 -8.77 27.27
N GLU A 90 24.33 -7.75 27.61
CA GLU A 90 22.89 -7.69 27.36
C GLU A 90 22.61 -7.24 25.92
N SER A 91 21.58 -7.81 25.27
CA SER A 91 21.12 -7.35 23.95
C SER A 91 20.69 -5.88 24.02
N GLN A 92 20.86 -5.13 22.91
CA GLN A 92 20.53 -3.71 22.87
C GLN A 92 19.05 -3.46 23.18
N VAL A 93 18.14 -4.34 22.73
CA VAL A 93 16.70 -4.24 23.06
C VAL A 93 16.46 -4.29 24.57
N PHE A 94 17.20 -5.12 25.30
CA PHE A 94 17.06 -5.18 26.75
C PHE A 94 17.59 -3.92 27.45
N GLN A 95 18.68 -3.35 26.92
CA GLN A 95 19.21 -2.07 27.40
C GLN A 95 18.19 -0.95 27.14
N ILE A 96 17.62 -0.89 25.94
CA ILE A 96 16.56 0.06 25.57
C ILE A 96 15.34 -0.09 26.50
N SER A 97 14.88 -1.32 26.81
CA SER A 97 13.79 -1.51 27.78
C SER A 97 14.08 -0.84 29.12
N LYS A 98 15.28 -1.03 29.67
CA LYS A 98 15.69 -0.41 30.94
C LYS A 98 15.77 1.10 30.82
N MET A 99 16.30 1.61 29.70
CA MET A 99 16.33 3.05 29.42
C MET A 99 14.92 3.60 29.46
N MET A 100 13.98 2.98 28.72
CA MET A 100 12.56 3.35 28.66
C MET A 100 11.89 3.45 30.03
N GLU A 101 12.19 2.54 30.95
CA GLU A 101 11.66 2.57 32.32
C GLU A 101 12.17 3.75 33.16
N LEU A 102 13.35 4.28 32.84
CA LEU A 102 14.01 5.37 33.57
C LEU A 102 13.73 6.75 32.97
N LEU A 103 13.02 6.82 31.84
CA LEU A 103 12.87 8.07 31.10
C LEU A 103 12.02 9.10 31.84
N PRO A 104 12.44 10.38 31.86
CA PRO A 104 11.61 11.49 32.33
C PRO A 104 10.31 11.60 31.52
N ARG A 105 9.24 12.08 32.16
CA ARG A 105 7.94 12.29 31.47
C ARG A 105 8.01 13.31 30.33
N ASP A 106 8.91 14.28 30.41
CA ASP A 106 9.16 15.31 29.41
C ASP A 106 10.02 14.83 28.23
N LEU A 107 10.50 13.58 28.24
CA LEU A 107 11.10 12.98 27.06
C LEU A 107 10.11 12.86 25.90
N GLU A 108 8.82 12.71 26.19
CA GLU A 108 7.78 12.71 25.15
C GLU A 108 7.80 14.00 24.32
N HIS A 109 8.51 15.06 24.76
CA HIS A 109 8.75 16.26 23.98
C HIS A 109 9.91 16.13 22.98
N GLN A 110 10.86 15.23 23.18
CA GLN A 110 12.04 15.04 22.31
C GLN A 110 11.89 13.84 21.37
N LEU A 111 11.09 12.86 21.77
CA LEU A 111 10.99 11.56 21.09
C LEU A 111 9.59 10.98 21.28
N ILE A 112 9.00 10.46 20.20
CA ILE A 112 7.80 9.62 20.27
C ILE A 112 8.19 8.18 20.03
N THR A 113 7.77 7.29 20.93
CA THR A 113 7.99 5.85 20.81
C THR A 113 6.66 5.09 20.92
N VAL A 114 6.55 4.00 20.17
CA VAL A 114 5.42 3.07 20.20
C VAL A 114 5.98 1.66 20.34
N PRO A 115 5.63 0.92 21.41
CA PRO A 115 6.04 -0.47 21.52
C PRO A 115 5.34 -1.32 20.45
N VAL A 116 6.10 -2.21 19.81
CA VAL A 116 5.60 -3.11 18.77
C VAL A 116 5.74 -4.54 19.24
N TYR A 117 4.68 -5.32 19.09
CA TYR A 117 4.58 -6.70 19.50
C TYR A 117 4.50 -7.60 18.27
N LEU A 118 5.09 -8.79 18.37
CA LEU A 118 5.04 -9.83 17.35
C LEU A 118 4.16 -10.98 17.84
N TYR A 119 3.39 -11.58 16.95
CA TYR A 119 2.76 -12.89 17.12
C TYR A 119 3.19 -13.84 15.99
N ASP A 120 3.73 -15.01 16.34
CA ASP A 120 4.31 -16.01 15.42
C ASP A 120 3.64 -17.38 15.61
N HIS A 121 2.60 -17.69 14.81
CA HIS A 121 1.83 -18.93 14.92
C HIS A 121 1.53 -19.56 13.55
N GLY A 122 2.58 -19.89 12.79
CA GLY A 122 2.47 -20.42 11.42
C GLY A 122 2.43 -19.33 10.33
N GLY A 123 2.55 -18.08 10.77
CA GLY A 123 2.72 -16.84 10.03
C GLY A 123 3.04 -15.77 11.06
N ILE A 124 3.44 -14.58 10.62
CA ILE A 124 3.78 -13.46 11.51
C ILE A 124 2.82 -12.30 11.32
N THR A 125 2.47 -11.66 12.44
CA THR A 125 1.72 -10.40 12.48
C THR A 125 2.30 -9.54 13.60
N ILE A 126 2.25 -8.23 13.44
CA ILE A 126 2.72 -7.25 14.41
C ILE A 126 1.60 -6.29 14.80
N SER A 127 1.69 -5.72 16.00
CA SER A 127 0.76 -4.67 16.41
C SER A 127 1.36 -3.76 17.48
N ALA A 128 0.74 -2.59 17.68
CA ALA A 128 1.11 -1.66 18.76
C ALA A 128 0.55 -2.05 20.13
N ALA A 129 -0.02 -3.26 20.27
CA ALA A 129 -0.62 -3.75 21.51
C ALA A 129 -0.19 -5.20 21.80
N PRO A 130 -0.07 -5.60 23.08
CA PRO A 130 0.24 -6.99 23.40
C PRO A 130 -0.83 -7.95 22.88
N HIS A 131 -0.39 -9.07 22.31
CA HIS A 131 -1.29 -10.19 22.00
C HIS A 131 -1.59 -11.00 23.27
N SER A 132 -2.72 -11.70 23.28
CA SER A 132 -3.15 -12.50 24.44
C SER A 132 -2.37 -13.83 24.59
N CYS A 133 -1.61 -14.24 23.57
CA CYS A 133 -0.90 -15.52 23.57
C CYS A 133 0.45 -15.42 24.30
N GLY A 134 0.58 -16.06 25.46
CA GLY A 134 1.83 -16.02 26.23
C GLY A 134 2.99 -16.88 25.70
N TRP A 135 2.79 -17.65 24.63
CA TRP A 135 3.81 -18.57 24.08
C TRP A 135 4.43 -18.06 22.79
N ASP A 136 3.56 -17.63 21.89
CA ASP A 136 3.89 -17.28 20.51
C ASP A 136 3.87 -15.76 20.29
N SER A 137 3.82 -14.96 21.36
CA SER A 137 3.89 -13.50 21.26
C SER A 137 4.82 -12.85 22.28
N GLY A 138 5.27 -11.64 21.96
CA GLY A 138 6.10 -10.83 22.84
C GLY A 138 6.37 -9.44 22.27
N CYS A 139 7.00 -8.59 23.09
CA CYS A 139 7.50 -7.30 22.61
C CYS A 139 8.65 -7.54 21.63
N LEU A 140 8.52 -7.01 20.41
CA LEU A 140 9.50 -7.10 19.34
C LEU A 140 10.52 -5.95 19.43
N GLY A 141 10.08 -4.79 19.91
CA GLY A 141 10.89 -3.58 20.04
C GLY A 141 10.03 -2.32 20.00
N TRP A 142 10.54 -1.24 19.40
CA TRP A 142 9.84 0.03 19.31
C TRP A 142 9.90 0.62 17.91
N ALA A 143 8.81 1.24 17.49
CA ALA A 143 8.83 2.23 16.43
C ALA A 143 9.04 3.61 17.07
N PHE A 144 9.93 4.44 16.53
CA PHE A 144 10.23 5.73 17.13
C PHE A 144 10.50 6.83 16.10
N THR A 145 10.34 8.08 16.51
CA THR A 145 10.76 9.24 15.71
C THR A 145 11.12 10.44 16.58
N THR A 146 11.97 11.31 16.04
CA THR A 146 12.35 12.60 16.64
C THR A 146 11.94 13.76 15.71
N PRO A 147 11.90 15.00 16.20
CA PRO A 147 11.67 16.17 15.34
C PRO A 147 12.67 16.27 14.18
N GLU A 148 13.94 15.89 14.40
CA GLU A 148 14.99 15.89 13.38
C GLU A 148 14.69 14.88 12.27
N MET A 149 14.28 13.66 12.64
CA MET A 149 13.91 12.62 11.67
C MET A 149 12.69 13.04 10.84
N LEU A 150 11.69 13.64 11.47
CA LEU A 150 10.51 14.16 10.79
C LEU A 150 10.85 15.34 9.86
N ALA A 151 11.85 16.15 10.20
CA ALA A 151 12.35 17.22 9.33
C ALA A 151 12.94 16.70 8.02
N GLU A 152 13.62 15.55 8.05
CA GLU A 152 14.11 14.88 6.83
C GLU A 152 12.97 14.44 5.91
N MET A 153 11.80 14.14 6.49
CA MET A 153 10.57 13.76 5.79
C MET A 153 9.73 14.97 5.34
N GLY A 154 10.19 16.19 5.62
CA GLY A 154 9.51 17.44 5.26
C GLY A 154 8.47 17.92 6.28
N HIS A 155 8.43 17.34 7.47
CA HIS A 155 7.59 17.78 8.58
C HIS A 155 8.38 18.65 9.55
N SER A 156 7.83 19.78 10.01
CA SER A 156 8.56 20.70 10.88
C SER A 156 7.93 20.76 12.26
N PHE A 157 8.64 20.25 13.26
CA PHE A 157 8.31 20.34 14.68
C PHE A 157 9.53 20.90 15.42
N ALA A 158 9.31 21.81 16.39
CA ALA A 158 10.39 22.32 17.25
C ALA A 158 10.70 21.32 18.36
N ASP A 159 9.65 20.79 18.95
CA ASP A 159 9.60 19.68 19.90
C ASP A 159 8.18 19.09 19.82
N PHE A 160 7.90 18.11 20.67
CA PHE A 160 6.58 17.52 20.84
C PHE A 160 5.93 17.95 22.16
N SER A 161 6.14 19.20 22.61
CA SER A 161 5.51 19.71 23.84
C SER A 161 4.00 19.87 23.71
N ASN A 162 3.49 20.04 22.49
CA ASN A 162 2.06 20.08 22.16
C ASN A 162 1.49 18.65 22.06
N GLU A 163 0.42 18.39 22.80
CA GLU A 163 -0.28 17.10 22.79
C GLU A 163 -0.85 16.74 21.41
N GLN A 164 -1.39 17.71 20.67
CA GLN A 164 -1.96 17.43 19.35
C GLN A 164 -0.88 16.95 18.37
N ASP A 165 0.33 17.50 18.48
CA ASP A 165 1.47 17.08 17.66
C ASP A 165 1.89 15.65 18.05
N ARG A 166 1.92 15.32 19.35
CA ARG A 166 2.17 13.94 19.83
C ARG A 166 1.15 12.94 19.32
N GLU A 167 -0.14 13.25 19.45
CA GLU A 167 -1.23 12.39 18.98
C GLU A 167 -1.15 12.18 17.47
N GLN A 168 -0.87 13.23 16.70
CA GLN A 168 -0.74 13.16 15.25
C GLN A 168 0.46 12.31 14.82
N VAL A 169 1.63 12.53 15.41
CA VAL A 169 2.85 11.77 15.10
C VAL A 169 2.67 10.31 15.50
N LYS A 170 2.08 10.04 16.66
CA LYS A 170 1.75 8.68 17.10
C LYS A 170 0.79 8.00 16.13
N ALA A 171 -0.21 8.70 15.61
CA ALA A 171 -1.11 8.17 14.59
C ALA A 171 -0.38 7.79 13.29
N TRP A 172 0.63 8.56 12.86
CA TRP A 172 1.47 8.19 11.73
C TRP A 172 2.27 6.92 11.98
N ILE A 173 2.88 6.79 13.16
CA ILE A 173 3.63 5.57 13.55
C ILE A 173 2.70 4.35 13.55
N LEU A 174 1.48 4.50 14.09
CA LEU A 174 0.49 3.42 14.11
C LEU A 174 0.09 2.98 12.69
N ALA A 175 -0.11 3.94 11.79
CA ALA A 175 -0.42 3.64 10.38
C ALA A 175 0.75 2.93 9.67
N GLU A 176 1.99 3.27 9.99
CA GLU A 176 3.16 2.54 9.46
C GLU A 176 3.26 1.11 9.99
N ILE A 177 2.96 0.89 11.27
CA ILE A 177 2.92 -0.45 11.87
C ILE A 177 1.85 -1.31 11.18
N GLU A 178 0.65 -0.75 10.97
CA GLU A 178 -0.44 -1.41 10.25
C GLU A 178 -0.08 -1.72 8.80
N THR A 179 0.52 -0.76 8.09
CA THR A 179 1.00 -0.95 6.71
C THR A 179 2.03 -2.07 6.63
N TYR A 180 2.95 -2.14 7.60
CA TYR A 180 3.94 -3.22 7.64
C TYR A 180 3.30 -4.57 8.01
N ASP A 181 2.30 -4.59 8.89
CA ASP A 181 1.55 -5.80 9.20
C ASP A 181 0.79 -6.35 7.98
N HIS A 182 0.15 -5.48 7.18
CA HIS A 182 -0.47 -5.87 5.91
C HIS A 182 0.54 -6.56 4.98
N TYR A 183 1.76 -6.03 4.91
CA TYR A 183 2.83 -6.64 4.13
C TYR A 183 3.24 -8.01 4.70
N LEU A 184 3.51 -8.10 6.01
CA LEU A 184 3.93 -9.34 6.67
C LEU A 184 2.87 -10.46 6.60
N THR A 185 1.59 -10.10 6.54
CA THR A 185 0.47 -11.04 6.47
C THR A 185 0.03 -11.36 5.04
N GLY A 186 0.73 -10.84 4.02
CA GLY A 186 0.43 -11.09 2.61
C GLY A 186 -0.83 -10.39 2.09
N GLN A 187 -1.30 -9.34 2.78
CA GLN A 187 -2.40 -8.49 2.32
C GLN A 187 -1.90 -7.47 1.30
N VAL A 188 -1.26 -7.99 0.24
CA VAL A 188 -0.72 -7.22 -0.87
C VAL A 188 -1.50 -7.60 -2.12
N PHE A 189 -2.01 -6.59 -2.81
CA PHE A 189 -2.96 -6.78 -3.89
C PHE A 189 -2.48 -6.16 -5.20
N GLU A 190 -2.96 -6.74 -6.28
CA GLU A 190 -2.89 -6.19 -7.62
C GLU A 190 -4.27 -6.21 -8.28
N PHE A 191 -4.47 -5.33 -9.26
CA PHE A 191 -5.60 -5.41 -10.15
C PHE A 191 -5.15 -5.57 -11.60
N SER A 192 -5.99 -6.21 -12.41
CA SER A 192 -5.84 -6.27 -13.86
C SER A 192 -7.17 -6.05 -14.57
N ILE A 193 -7.12 -5.44 -15.75
CA ILE A 193 -8.25 -5.20 -16.64
C ILE A 193 -7.96 -5.90 -17.96
N CYS A 194 -8.83 -6.83 -18.34
CA CYS A 194 -8.77 -7.57 -19.59
C CYS A 194 -9.96 -7.22 -20.50
N ASN A 195 -9.82 -7.38 -21.81
CA ASN A 195 -10.96 -7.37 -22.74
C ASN A 195 -11.66 -8.74 -22.83
N ASP A 196 -12.76 -8.81 -23.59
CA ASP A 196 -13.51 -10.06 -23.85
C ASP A 196 -12.70 -11.18 -24.53
N ASN A 197 -11.59 -10.84 -25.21
CA ASN A 197 -10.71 -11.83 -25.83
C ASN A 197 -9.67 -12.38 -24.84
N GLY A 198 -9.62 -11.84 -23.61
CA GLY A 198 -8.62 -12.16 -22.61
C GLY A 198 -7.30 -11.39 -22.77
N ASP A 199 -7.24 -10.36 -23.62
CA ASP A 199 -6.05 -9.52 -23.73
C ASP A 199 -5.96 -8.57 -22.53
N TYR A 200 -4.79 -8.53 -21.88
CA TYR A 200 -4.48 -7.57 -20.82
C TYR A 200 -4.38 -6.16 -21.38
N LEU A 201 -5.10 -5.22 -20.74
CA LEU A 201 -5.16 -3.82 -21.15
C LEU A 201 -4.46 -2.88 -20.16
N SER A 202 -4.59 -3.17 -18.88
CA SER A 202 -4.05 -2.36 -17.78
C SER A 202 -3.91 -3.23 -16.53
N SER A 203 -2.89 -2.98 -15.74
CA SER A 203 -2.68 -3.61 -14.45
C SER A 203 -1.86 -2.69 -13.56
N SER A 204 -2.08 -2.79 -12.26
CA SER A 204 -1.27 -2.11 -11.24
C SER A 204 -1.23 -2.96 -9.99
N MET A 205 -0.19 -2.80 -9.18
CA MET A 205 0.15 -3.71 -8.08
C MET A 205 0.75 -2.95 -6.90
N GLY A 206 0.81 -3.60 -5.73
CA GLY A 206 1.45 -3.05 -4.53
C GLY A 206 0.49 -2.33 -3.59
N TYR A 207 -0.80 -2.64 -3.64
CA TYR A 207 -1.80 -2.10 -2.73
C TYR A 207 -1.86 -2.90 -1.44
N LEU A 208 -1.76 -2.25 -0.28
CA LEU A 208 -1.67 -2.90 1.04
C LEU A 208 -3.00 -2.75 1.81
N GLY A 209 -3.53 -3.86 2.30
CA GLY A 209 -4.70 -3.85 3.20
C GLY A 209 -6.05 -3.64 2.50
N ASP A 210 -6.87 -2.71 3.02
CA ASP A 210 -8.22 -2.41 2.50
C ASP A 210 -8.16 -1.72 1.12
N HIS A 211 -8.92 -2.23 0.15
CA HIS A 211 -8.94 -1.72 -1.23
C HIS A 211 -9.51 -0.30 -1.36
N ASN A 212 -10.32 0.15 -0.38
CA ASN A 212 -10.85 1.51 -0.31
C ASN A 212 -9.80 2.51 0.19
N GLU A 213 -8.90 2.07 1.06
CA GLU A 213 -7.94 2.95 1.74
C GLU A 213 -6.57 2.94 1.05
N SER A 214 -6.19 1.81 0.47
CA SER A 214 -4.92 1.60 -0.24
C SER A 214 -4.77 2.39 -1.56
N GLY A 215 -5.86 3.01 -2.03
CA GLY A 215 -5.90 3.68 -3.34
C GLY A 215 -6.20 2.76 -4.52
N LEU A 216 -6.30 1.43 -4.31
CA LEU A 216 -6.58 0.44 -5.35
C LEU A 216 -7.82 0.81 -6.17
N PHE A 217 -8.97 1.04 -5.50
CA PHE A 217 -10.19 1.37 -6.22
C PHE A 217 -10.13 2.71 -6.97
N SER A 218 -9.36 3.68 -6.45
CA SER A 218 -9.19 4.98 -7.10
C SER A 218 -8.47 4.81 -8.45
N GLU A 219 -7.33 4.13 -8.45
CA GLU A 219 -6.54 3.92 -9.67
C GLU A 219 -7.22 2.95 -10.65
N LEU A 220 -7.88 1.91 -10.12
CA LEU A 220 -8.71 1.02 -10.92
C LEU A 220 -9.82 1.79 -11.65
N HIS A 221 -10.56 2.65 -10.93
CA HIS A 221 -11.63 3.44 -11.51
C HIS A 221 -11.10 4.38 -12.59
N GLU A 222 -9.99 5.08 -12.35
CA GLU A 222 -9.35 5.93 -13.34
C GLU A 222 -8.96 5.14 -14.60
N SER A 223 -8.30 4.00 -14.42
CA SER A 223 -7.84 3.13 -15.51
C SER A 223 -9.01 2.60 -16.34
N LEU A 224 -10.06 2.09 -15.68
CA LEU A 224 -11.25 1.59 -16.34
C LEU A 224 -12.01 2.71 -17.07
N SER A 225 -12.12 3.88 -16.46
CA SER A 225 -12.76 5.06 -17.06
C SER A 225 -12.07 5.45 -18.37
N ASN A 226 -10.75 5.55 -18.34
CA ASN A 226 -9.94 5.89 -19.52
C ASN A 226 -10.11 4.87 -20.66
N LEU A 227 -10.20 3.58 -20.33
CA LEU A 227 -10.44 2.51 -21.32
C LEU A 227 -11.84 2.62 -21.95
N ILE A 228 -12.89 2.80 -21.14
CA ILE A 228 -14.27 2.96 -21.61
C ILE A 228 -14.38 4.18 -22.54
N GLU A 229 -13.79 5.32 -22.14
CA GLU A 229 -13.80 6.54 -22.94
C GLU A 229 -13.06 6.35 -24.29
N THR A 230 -11.94 5.64 -24.26
CA THR A 230 -11.15 5.34 -25.46
C THR A 230 -11.95 4.48 -26.44
N GLU A 231 -12.61 3.43 -25.97
CA GLU A 231 -13.46 2.58 -26.80
C GLU A 231 -14.67 3.34 -27.35
N HIS A 232 -15.28 4.19 -26.53
CA HIS A 232 -16.35 5.08 -26.96
C HIS A 232 -15.94 6.01 -28.10
N ARG A 233 -14.75 6.59 -28.00
CA ARG A 233 -14.18 7.48 -29.02
C ARG A 233 -13.95 6.72 -30.33
N LYS A 234 -13.36 5.52 -30.27
CA LYS A 234 -13.13 4.64 -31.44
C LYS A 234 -14.44 4.29 -32.13
N LEU A 235 -15.45 3.83 -31.39
CA LEU A 235 -16.76 3.47 -31.93
C LEU A 235 -17.45 4.68 -32.59
N THR A 236 -17.37 5.85 -31.97
CA THR A 236 -17.93 7.09 -32.52
C THR A 236 -17.25 7.48 -33.83
N GLN A 237 -15.91 7.41 -33.89
CA GLN A 237 -15.14 7.70 -35.09
C GLN A 237 -15.42 6.70 -36.23
N GLN A 238 -15.55 5.40 -35.91
CA GLN A 238 -15.92 4.36 -36.87
C GLN A 238 -17.32 4.59 -37.43
N ARG A 239 -18.31 4.89 -36.58
CA ARG A 239 -19.68 5.23 -37.00
C ARG A 239 -19.69 6.47 -37.88
N ALA A 240 -18.96 7.52 -37.52
CA ALA A 240 -18.86 8.75 -38.31
C ALA A 240 -18.24 8.48 -39.69
N SER A 241 -17.14 7.71 -39.74
CA SER A 241 -16.49 7.30 -40.99
C SER A 241 -17.40 6.44 -41.87
N HIS A 242 -18.14 5.51 -41.26
CA HIS A 242 -19.10 4.66 -41.95
C HIS A 242 -20.26 5.47 -42.55
N ILE A 243 -20.85 6.38 -41.77
CA ILE A 243 -21.89 7.30 -42.25
C ILE A 243 -21.37 8.19 -43.37
N HIS A 244 -20.15 8.73 -43.25
CA HIS A 244 -19.53 9.53 -44.30
C HIS A 244 -19.37 8.73 -45.61
N LYS A 245 -18.86 7.50 -45.52
CA LYS A 245 -18.76 6.57 -46.66
C LYS A 245 -20.12 6.32 -47.31
N ILE A 246 -21.16 6.03 -46.52
CA ILE A 246 -22.52 5.82 -47.02
C ILE A 246 -23.05 7.08 -47.72
N LYS A 247 -22.89 8.27 -47.12
CA LYS A 247 -23.32 9.54 -47.72
C LYS A 247 -22.63 9.78 -49.07
N ALA A 248 -21.34 9.46 -49.19
CA ALA A 248 -20.60 9.56 -50.44
C ALA A 248 -21.15 8.58 -51.51
N LEU A 249 -21.44 7.34 -51.15
CA LEU A 249 -22.03 6.34 -52.06
C LEU A 249 -23.43 6.75 -52.55
N ILE A 250 -24.25 7.33 -51.66
CA ILE A 250 -25.57 7.89 -52.00
C ILE A 250 -25.42 9.05 -52.99
N LYS A 251 -24.54 10.01 -52.70
CA LYS A 251 -24.27 11.17 -53.56
C LYS A 251 -23.85 10.76 -54.97
N ASN A 252 -23.05 9.71 -55.09
CA ASN A 252 -22.56 9.17 -56.36
C ASN A 252 -23.53 8.18 -57.04
N ARG A 253 -24.78 8.04 -56.54
CA ARG A 253 -25.82 7.15 -57.08
C ARG A 253 -25.38 5.69 -57.24
N VAL A 254 -24.45 5.21 -56.41
CA VAL A 254 -24.01 3.81 -56.45
C VAL A 254 -25.22 2.92 -56.12
N PRO A 255 -25.60 1.94 -56.97
CA PRO A 255 -26.73 1.05 -56.68
C PRO A 255 -26.57 0.32 -55.35
N LEU A 256 -27.67 0.10 -54.60
CA LEU A 256 -27.64 -0.54 -53.27
C LEU A 256 -26.90 -1.88 -53.26
N LEU A 257 -27.12 -2.71 -54.30
CA LEU A 257 -26.46 -4.00 -54.49
C LEU A 257 -24.92 -3.91 -54.57
N ARG A 258 -24.37 -2.72 -54.85
CA ARG A 258 -22.92 -2.44 -54.90
C ARG A 258 -22.39 -1.72 -53.65
N ARG A 259 -23.22 -1.53 -52.62
CA ARG A 259 -22.85 -0.84 -51.36
C ARG A 259 -22.47 -1.80 -50.21
N CYS A 260 -22.44 -3.11 -50.44
CA CYS A 260 -22.18 -4.09 -49.40
C CYS A 260 -20.89 -3.78 -48.62
N ALA A 261 -20.96 -3.88 -47.30
CA ALA A 261 -19.79 -4.12 -46.48
C ALA A 261 -19.22 -5.48 -46.91
N SER A 262 -17.93 -5.54 -47.19
CA SER A 262 -17.22 -6.81 -47.25
C SER A 262 -17.44 -7.53 -45.93
N VAL A 263 -18.32 -8.53 -45.90
CA VAL A 263 -18.20 -9.61 -44.93
C VAL A 263 -16.83 -10.20 -45.24
N GLN A 264 -15.87 -10.06 -44.32
CA GLN A 264 -14.64 -10.84 -44.41
C GLN A 264 -15.06 -12.30 -44.23
N THR A 265 -15.33 -12.99 -45.33
CA THR A 265 -15.38 -14.45 -45.31
C THR A 265 -13.97 -14.94 -45.03
N ASN A 266 -13.80 -15.67 -43.94
CA ASN A 266 -12.57 -16.35 -43.57
C ASN A 266 -12.15 -17.24 -44.77
N PRO A 267 -10.88 -17.22 -45.24
CA PRO A 267 -10.48 -17.99 -46.43
C PRO A 267 -10.59 -19.51 -46.28
N PHE A 268 -11.01 -20.01 -45.12
CA PHE A 268 -11.16 -21.43 -44.79
C PHE A 268 -12.60 -21.95 -44.84
N ASP A 269 -13.61 -21.13 -45.16
CA ASP A 269 -15.02 -21.56 -45.20
C ASP A 269 -15.46 -22.13 -46.57
N ILE A 270 -14.53 -22.65 -47.37
CA ILE A 270 -14.87 -23.43 -48.58
C ILE A 270 -14.08 -24.74 -48.52
N ALA A 271 -14.70 -25.75 -47.91
CA ALA A 271 -14.41 -27.16 -48.14
C ALA A 271 -15.19 -27.67 -49.36
#